data_AF-A0A6J4PZZ6-F1
#
_entry.id   AF-A0A6J4PZZ6-F1
#
_cell.length_a   1.000
_cell.length_b   1.000
_cell.length_c   1.000
_cell.angle_alpha   90.00
_cell.angle_beta   90.00
_cell.angle_gamma   90.00
#
_symmetry.space_group_name_H-M   'P 1'
#
loop_
_entity.id
_entity.type
_entity.pdbx_description
1 polymer ?
#
loop_
_entity_poly.entity_id
_entity_poly.type
_entity_poly.pdbx_seq_one_letter_code
_entity_poly.pdbx_strand_id
1 'polypeptide(L)'
;MGTAVLKVVRLSLCFVALAACEEGPPAPDRGHPDAANEQSVSSAADMRVARAAHTVTGLRGGGVLVAGGFGEAEGDPLASAELYDASTESFVPIKDMTTPRQSHTATPLPDGGVLITGGYGPDGPLRSAEIYDPATRRFTPTGRMALRRAGHEAVRLEDGRVLIVGGVGPGFAFLETAELYDPRTDRFSAVGTMSVPQESHTATLLPDGRVLVSGGHVGREDNLQLYASAELYDPAF
;
A
#
# COMPACT_ATOMS: atom_id res chain seq x y z
N MET A 1 -6.56 26.49 -33.74
CA MET A 1 -6.45 26.99 -32.35
C MET A 1 -7.34 26.11 -31.50
N GLY A 2 -6.89 25.27 -30.57
CA GLY A 2 -5.57 24.70 -30.28
C GLY A 2 -5.78 23.22 -29.95
N THR A 3 -4.83 22.39 -30.33
CA THR A 3 -4.81 20.96 -30.00
C THR A 3 -4.39 20.79 -28.54
N ALA A 4 -5.28 20.25 -27.71
CA ALA A 4 -4.94 19.81 -26.36
C ALA A 4 -4.01 18.60 -26.47
N VAL A 5 -2.77 18.75 -25.99
CA VAL A 5 -1.82 17.66 -25.87
C VAL A 5 -2.19 16.88 -24.61
N LEU A 6 -2.71 15.67 -24.79
CA LEU A 6 -2.98 14.72 -23.72
C LEU A 6 -1.63 14.28 -23.12
N LYS A 7 -1.24 14.87 -21.97
CA LYS A 7 -0.15 14.35 -21.16
C LYS A 7 -0.64 13.08 -20.48
N VAL A 8 -0.33 11.93 -21.09
CA VAL A 8 -0.50 10.63 -20.46
C VAL A 8 0.46 10.54 -19.28
N VAL A 9 -0.04 10.72 -18.06
CA VAL A 9 0.68 10.31 -16.84
C VAL A 9 0.55 8.79 -16.76
N ARG A 10 1.52 8.07 -17.35
CA ARG A 10 1.64 6.62 -17.15
C ARG A 10 2.14 6.40 -15.73
N LEU A 11 1.23 6.02 -14.83
CA LEU A 11 1.60 5.39 -13.57
C LEU A 11 2.27 4.05 -13.92
N SER A 12 3.52 3.87 -13.54
CA SER A 12 4.25 2.61 -13.72
C SER A 12 3.67 1.55 -12.76
N LEU A 13 2.59 0.89 -13.18
CA LEU A 13 2.18 -0.37 -12.56
C LEU A 13 3.05 -1.49 -13.14
N CYS A 14 3.84 -2.12 -12.29
CA CYS A 14 4.66 -3.28 -12.64
C CYS A 14 3.72 -4.48 -12.91
N PHE A 15 3.48 -4.78 -14.19
CA PHE A 15 2.88 -6.05 -14.60
C PHE A 15 3.96 -7.13 -14.54
N VAL A 16 3.71 -8.22 -13.80
CA VAL A 16 4.46 -9.46 -13.97
C VAL A 16 4.00 -10.08 -15.29
N ALA A 17 4.90 -10.17 -16.26
CA ALA A 17 4.63 -10.81 -17.54
C ALA A 17 4.53 -12.34 -17.37
N LEU A 18 3.44 -12.93 -17.83
CA LEU A 18 3.28 -14.38 -17.97
C LEU A 18 3.98 -14.81 -19.26
N ALA A 19 5.04 -15.61 -19.16
CA ALA A 19 5.68 -16.22 -20.32
C ALA A 19 4.81 -17.39 -20.83
N ALA A 20 4.42 -17.36 -22.10
CA ALA A 20 3.80 -18.49 -22.77
C ALA A 20 4.89 -19.49 -23.18
N CYS A 21 4.83 -20.72 -22.69
CA CYS A 21 5.63 -21.84 -23.21
C CYS A 21 4.91 -22.45 -24.43
N GLU A 22 5.60 -22.59 -25.56
CA GLU A 22 5.12 -23.34 -26.72
C GLU A 22 5.13 -24.85 -26.42
N GLU A 23 4.02 -25.54 -26.66
CA GLU A 23 3.89 -27.00 -26.46
C GLU A 23 4.47 -27.79 -27.64
N GLY A 24 5.40 -28.70 -27.36
CA GLY A 24 5.78 -29.79 -28.27
C GLY A 24 4.75 -30.93 -28.26
N PRO A 25 4.73 -31.81 -29.27
CA PRO A 25 3.66 -32.79 -29.46
C PRO A 25 3.60 -33.85 -28.33
N PRO A 26 2.38 -34.33 -27.97
CA PRO A 26 2.17 -35.17 -26.80
C PRO A 26 2.61 -36.63 -26.99
N ALA A 27 3.19 -37.21 -25.94
CA ALA A 27 3.40 -38.65 -25.81
C ALA A 27 2.09 -39.36 -25.36
N PRO A 28 1.87 -40.64 -25.72
CA PRO A 28 0.60 -41.31 -25.46
C PRO A 28 0.38 -41.64 -23.97
N ASP A 29 -0.86 -41.38 -23.55
CA ASP A 29 -1.44 -41.43 -22.22
C ASP A 29 -1.46 -42.85 -21.59
N ARG A 30 -1.01 -42.95 -20.34
CA ARG A 30 -1.33 -44.06 -19.43
C ARG A 30 -2.02 -43.46 -18.22
N GLY A 31 -3.33 -43.64 -18.18
CA GLY A 31 -4.21 -43.07 -17.16
C GLY A 31 -3.73 -43.27 -15.72
N HIS A 32 -3.70 -42.16 -14.99
CA HIS A 32 -3.69 -42.10 -13.54
C HIS A 32 -4.86 -41.21 -13.10
N PRO A 33 -5.73 -41.64 -12.18
CA PRO A 33 -6.82 -40.82 -11.69
C PRO A 33 -6.28 -39.87 -10.61
N ASP A 34 -5.60 -38.81 -11.04
CA ASP A 34 -5.31 -37.69 -10.16
C ASP A 34 -6.47 -36.70 -10.29
N ALA A 35 -7.38 -36.73 -9.31
CA ALA A 35 -8.30 -35.63 -9.10
C ALA A 35 -7.43 -34.40 -8.79
N ALA A 36 -7.22 -33.57 -9.81
CA ALA A 36 -6.42 -32.38 -9.72
C ALA A 36 -7.03 -31.50 -8.60
N ASN A 37 -6.25 -31.31 -7.54
CA ASN A 37 -6.47 -30.25 -6.57
C ASN A 37 -6.16 -28.93 -7.29
N GLU A 38 -7.08 -28.47 -8.13
CA GLU A 38 -6.92 -27.27 -8.94
C GLU A 38 -7.04 -26.04 -8.04
N GLN A 39 -5.90 -25.64 -7.47
CA GLN A 39 -5.73 -24.31 -6.90
C GLN A 39 -6.07 -23.31 -8.00
N SER A 40 -7.19 -22.61 -7.84
CA SER A 40 -7.76 -21.73 -8.87
C SER A 40 -8.17 -20.39 -8.29
N VAL A 41 -8.15 -19.36 -9.13
CA VAL A 41 -8.72 -18.05 -8.83
C VAL A 41 -10.16 -18.04 -9.33
N SER A 42 -11.11 -17.74 -8.44
CA SER A 42 -12.52 -17.58 -8.78
C SER A 42 -12.97 -16.12 -8.62
N SER A 43 -14.03 -15.76 -9.32
CA SER A 43 -14.67 -14.45 -9.17
C SER A 43 -15.31 -14.30 -7.80
N ALA A 44 -15.11 -13.15 -7.16
CA ALA A 44 -15.94 -12.64 -6.06
C ALA A 44 -16.81 -11.48 -6.59
N ALA A 45 -17.69 -10.93 -5.73
CA ALA A 45 -18.44 -9.73 -6.09
C ALA A 45 -17.53 -8.54 -6.43
N ASP A 46 -18.03 -7.62 -7.25
CA ASP A 46 -17.32 -6.39 -7.60
C ASP A 46 -17.37 -5.36 -6.46
N MET A 47 -16.30 -4.58 -6.32
CA MET A 47 -16.31 -3.35 -5.50
C MET A 47 -17.34 -2.36 -6.03
N ARG A 48 -17.96 -1.56 -5.15
CA ARG A 48 -18.93 -0.54 -5.54
C ARG A 48 -18.29 0.62 -6.29
N VAL A 49 -17.02 0.90 -6.00
CA VAL A 49 -16.23 1.93 -6.68
C VAL A 49 -14.96 1.29 -7.23
N ALA A 50 -14.81 1.37 -8.56
CA ALA A 50 -13.57 0.99 -9.24
C ALA A 50 -12.41 1.87 -8.76
N ARG A 51 -11.27 1.24 -8.43
CA ARG A 51 -10.13 1.93 -7.81
C ARG A 51 -8.81 1.23 -8.08
N ALA A 52 -7.74 2.01 -8.18
CA ALA A 52 -6.35 1.54 -8.19
C ALA A 52 -5.50 2.27 -7.14
N ALA A 53 -4.33 1.73 -6.78
CA ALA A 53 -3.44 2.27 -5.72
C ALA A 53 -4.15 2.48 -4.35
N HIS A 54 -5.17 1.69 -4.09
CA HIS A 54 -5.88 1.58 -2.81
C HIS A 54 -5.18 0.55 -1.92
N THR A 55 -5.59 0.47 -0.65
CA THR A 55 -5.13 -0.58 0.27
C THR A 55 -6.22 -1.58 0.56
N VAL A 56 -5.85 -2.85 0.76
CA VAL A 56 -6.72 -3.94 1.21
C VAL A 56 -6.16 -4.50 2.51
N THR A 57 -6.84 -4.26 3.64
CA THR A 57 -6.33 -4.56 4.99
C THR A 57 -7.28 -5.52 5.71
N GLY A 58 -6.79 -6.69 6.09
CA GLY A 58 -7.53 -7.60 6.97
C GLY A 58 -7.77 -6.97 8.35
N LEU A 59 -9.01 -7.05 8.82
CA LEU A 59 -9.44 -6.56 10.13
C LEU A 59 -9.47 -7.69 11.14
N ARG A 60 -9.22 -7.36 12.40
CA ARG A 60 -9.44 -8.30 13.50
C ARG A 60 -10.92 -8.68 13.54
N GLY A 61 -11.22 -9.98 13.46
CA GLY A 61 -12.59 -10.50 13.43
C GLY A 61 -13.12 -10.88 12.05
N GLY A 62 -12.30 -10.81 10.98
CA GLY A 62 -12.58 -11.49 9.71
C GLY A 62 -13.15 -10.63 8.58
N GLY A 63 -13.33 -9.32 8.80
CA GLY A 63 -13.63 -8.37 7.71
C GLY A 63 -12.39 -7.89 6.99
N VAL A 64 -12.55 -7.29 5.81
CA VAL A 64 -11.45 -6.66 5.07
C VAL A 64 -11.82 -5.22 4.73
N LEU A 65 -10.94 -4.27 5.06
CA LEU A 65 -11.07 -2.87 4.70
C LEU A 65 -10.42 -2.61 3.34
N VAL A 66 -11.19 -2.01 2.44
CA VAL A 66 -10.71 -1.46 1.17
C VAL A 66 -10.82 0.06 1.25
N ALA A 67 -9.72 0.79 1.11
CA ALA A 67 -9.71 2.24 1.35
C ALA A 67 -8.93 3.01 0.28
N GLY A 68 -9.50 4.15 -0.15
CA GLY A 68 -8.85 5.14 -1.01
C GLY A 68 -8.49 4.63 -2.40
N GLY A 69 -7.31 5.02 -2.88
CA GLY A 69 -6.90 4.83 -4.27
C GLY A 69 -7.39 5.96 -5.17
N PHE A 70 -7.41 5.74 -6.47
CA PHE A 70 -7.96 6.67 -7.45
C PHE A 70 -8.96 5.95 -8.37
N GLY A 71 -9.98 6.68 -8.82
CA GLY A 71 -11.02 6.16 -9.70
C GLY A 71 -10.81 6.50 -11.18
N GLU A 72 -11.85 6.30 -11.99
CA GLU A 72 -11.81 6.56 -13.44
C GLU A 72 -11.74 8.05 -13.81
N ALA A 73 -12.12 8.95 -12.90
CA ALA A 73 -11.97 10.39 -13.08
C ALA A 73 -10.52 10.81 -12.82
N GLU A 74 -9.82 11.25 -13.88
CA GLU A 74 -8.49 11.92 -13.92
C GLU A 74 -7.43 11.55 -12.85
N GLY A 75 -7.42 10.33 -12.31
CA GLY A 75 -6.48 9.95 -11.25
C GLY A 75 -6.73 10.67 -9.91
N ASP A 76 -7.93 11.23 -9.73
CA ASP A 76 -8.32 11.91 -8.49
C ASP A 76 -8.34 10.92 -7.32
N PRO A 77 -7.70 11.29 -6.19
CA PRO A 77 -7.70 10.43 -5.02
C PRO A 77 -9.11 10.29 -4.43
N LEU A 78 -9.44 9.08 -4.02
CA LEU A 78 -10.72 8.72 -3.42
C LEU A 78 -10.63 8.81 -1.90
N ALA A 79 -11.69 9.33 -1.28
CA ALA A 79 -11.92 9.21 0.16
C ALA A 79 -12.77 7.97 0.50
N SER A 80 -13.42 7.38 -0.50
CA SER A 80 -14.36 6.27 -0.28
C SER A 80 -13.65 5.02 0.24
N ALA A 81 -14.36 4.30 1.09
CA ALA A 81 -13.94 3.03 1.62
C ALA A 81 -15.11 2.04 1.70
N GLU A 82 -14.77 0.76 1.63
CA GLU A 82 -15.73 -0.35 1.60
C GLU A 82 -15.20 -1.48 2.47
N LEU A 83 -16.11 -2.24 3.08
CA LEU A 83 -15.78 -3.48 3.75
C LEU A 83 -16.17 -4.65 2.86
N TYR A 84 -15.24 -5.59 2.67
CA TYR A 84 -15.58 -6.90 2.14
C TYR A 84 -15.98 -7.82 3.31
N ASP A 85 -17.20 -8.32 3.24
CA ASP A 85 -17.73 -9.33 4.15
C ASP A 85 -17.61 -10.70 3.48
N ALA A 86 -16.65 -11.50 3.94
CA ALA A 86 -16.41 -12.84 3.41
C ALA A 86 -17.56 -13.83 3.66
N SER A 87 -18.45 -13.56 4.64
CA SER A 87 -19.60 -14.43 4.92
C SER A 87 -20.74 -14.25 3.93
N THR A 88 -20.83 -13.07 3.32
CA THR A 88 -21.86 -12.73 2.32
C THR A 88 -21.27 -12.48 0.92
N GLU A 89 -19.96 -12.62 0.78
CA GLU A 89 -19.18 -12.34 -0.44
C GLU A 89 -19.55 -10.98 -1.06
N SER A 90 -19.66 -9.95 -0.22
CA SER A 90 -20.21 -8.65 -0.66
C SER A 90 -19.39 -7.46 -0.17
N PHE A 91 -19.41 -6.40 -0.97
CA PHE A 91 -18.84 -5.10 -0.62
C PHE A 91 -19.91 -4.16 -0.05
N VAL A 92 -19.65 -3.67 1.17
CA VAL A 92 -20.50 -2.76 1.91
C VAL A 92 -19.81 -1.41 2.04
N PRO A 93 -20.35 -0.33 1.45
CA PRO A 93 -19.82 1.02 1.65
C PRO A 93 -19.85 1.40 3.12
N ILE A 94 -18.78 2.06 3.56
CA ILE A 94 -18.70 2.67 4.88
C ILE A 94 -18.50 4.18 4.73
N LYS A 95 -18.42 4.88 5.87
CA LYS A 95 -18.17 6.32 5.86
C LYS A 95 -16.79 6.60 5.25
N ASP A 96 -16.73 7.63 4.42
CA ASP A 96 -15.48 8.06 3.79
C ASP A 96 -14.40 8.47 4.80
N MET A 97 -13.16 8.32 4.37
CA MET A 97 -12.00 8.95 4.99
C MET A 97 -12.16 10.48 5.04
N THR A 98 -11.49 11.10 6.00
CA THR A 98 -11.48 12.56 6.14
C THR A 98 -10.66 13.26 5.07
N THR A 99 -9.66 12.55 4.50
CA THR A 99 -8.82 13.06 3.41
C THR A 99 -8.78 12.02 2.28
N PRO A 100 -9.13 12.39 1.04
CA PRO A 100 -8.93 11.50 -0.10
C PRO A 100 -7.46 11.21 -0.32
N ARG A 101 -7.11 9.95 -0.58
CA ARG A 101 -5.71 9.52 -0.74
C ARG A 101 -5.54 8.30 -1.63
N GLN A 102 -4.49 8.30 -2.44
CA GLN A 102 -3.97 7.15 -3.20
C GLN A 102 -2.51 6.86 -2.84
N SER A 103 -2.01 5.65 -3.07
CA SER A 103 -0.62 5.26 -2.76
C SER A 103 -0.23 5.53 -1.30
N HIS A 104 -1.20 5.35 -0.40
CA HIS A 104 -1.04 5.45 1.04
C HIS A 104 -0.85 4.05 1.63
N THR A 105 -0.49 3.99 2.91
CA THR A 105 -0.41 2.72 3.65
C THR A 105 -1.58 2.59 4.63
N ALA A 106 -1.99 1.35 4.90
CA ALA A 106 -3.05 1.00 5.85
C ALA A 106 -2.56 -0.13 6.76
N THR A 107 -2.03 0.23 7.92
CA THR A 107 -1.35 -0.68 8.84
C THR A 107 -2.27 -0.99 10.02
N PRO A 108 -2.66 -2.26 10.25
CA PRO A 108 -3.46 -2.58 11.42
C PRO A 108 -2.69 -2.27 12.71
N LEU A 109 -3.37 -1.97 13.79
CA LEU A 109 -2.81 -1.62 15.10
C LEU A 109 -3.15 -2.70 16.15
N PRO A 110 -2.43 -2.75 17.29
CA PRO A 110 -2.66 -3.76 18.33
C PRO A 110 -4.08 -3.74 18.94
N ASP A 111 -4.71 -2.57 18.98
CA ASP A 111 -6.08 -2.38 19.48
C ASP A 111 -7.17 -2.83 18.49
N GLY A 112 -6.77 -3.20 17.27
CA GLY A 112 -7.67 -3.60 16.19
C GLY A 112 -8.03 -2.46 15.23
N GLY A 113 -7.61 -1.23 15.49
CA GLY A 113 -7.72 -0.11 14.54
C GLY A 113 -6.83 -0.31 13.32
N VAL A 114 -6.98 0.55 12.32
CA VAL A 114 -6.08 0.61 11.16
C VAL A 114 -5.57 2.03 10.98
N LEU A 115 -4.25 2.20 11.05
CA LEU A 115 -3.58 3.45 10.75
C LEU A 115 -3.47 3.63 9.23
N ILE A 116 -4.12 4.67 8.72
CA ILE A 116 -4.06 5.09 7.33
C ILE A 116 -3.11 6.29 7.23
N THR A 117 -1.98 6.18 6.51
CA THR A 117 -0.93 7.20 6.52
C THR A 117 -0.49 7.65 5.13
N GLY A 118 -0.31 8.97 4.97
CA GLY A 118 0.29 9.59 3.78
C GLY A 118 -0.48 9.34 2.48
N GLY A 119 0.27 9.18 1.38
CA GLY A 119 -0.27 9.05 0.02
C GLY A 119 -0.39 10.39 -0.70
N TYR A 120 -0.87 10.35 -1.94
CA TYR A 120 -1.21 11.54 -2.73
C TYR A 120 -2.66 11.94 -2.48
N GLY A 121 -2.85 13.17 -2.02
CA GLY A 121 -4.14 13.86 -2.02
C GLY A 121 -4.25 14.81 -3.21
N PRO A 122 -5.31 15.65 -3.25
CA PRO A 122 -5.57 16.56 -4.38
C PRO A 122 -4.42 17.54 -4.64
N ASP A 123 -3.75 17.99 -3.57
CA ASP A 123 -2.65 18.95 -3.63
C ASP A 123 -1.26 18.29 -3.57
N GLY A 124 -1.17 16.98 -3.82
CA GLY A 124 0.08 16.21 -3.78
C GLY A 124 0.29 15.41 -2.48
N PRO A 125 1.55 15.08 -2.13
CA PRO A 125 1.85 14.20 -0.99
C PRO A 125 1.27 14.71 0.34
N LEU A 126 0.76 13.77 1.13
CA LEU A 126 0.13 14.02 2.41
C LEU A 126 1.09 13.70 3.56
N ARG A 127 0.95 14.47 4.64
CA ARG A 127 1.53 14.13 5.95
C ARG A 127 0.48 13.66 6.95
N SER A 128 -0.80 13.78 6.60
CA SER A 128 -1.92 13.43 7.47
C SER A 128 -2.06 11.92 7.61
N ALA A 129 -2.51 11.50 8.77
CA ALA A 129 -2.94 10.16 9.04
C ALA A 129 -4.33 10.16 9.71
N GLU A 130 -5.02 9.04 9.61
CA GLU A 130 -6.30 8.79 10.26
C GLU A 130 -6.39 7.33 10.71
N ILE A 131 -7.14 7.10 11.79
CA ILE A 131 -7.42 5.76 12.31
C ILE A 131 -8.81 5.34 11.85
N TYR A 132 -8.89 4.19 11.18
CA TYR A 132 -10.15 3.46 11.03
C TYR A 132 -10.41 2.63 12.29
N ASP A 133 -11.57 2.85 12.90
CA ASP A 133 -12.07 2.04 14.01
C ASP A 133 -13.15 1.07 13.49
N PRO A 134 -12.90 -0.26 13.50
CA PRO A 134 -13.89 -1.25 13.06
C PRO A 134 -15.16 -1.30 13.90
N ALA A 135 -15.11 -0.92 15.18
CA ALA A 135 -16.25 -0.96 16.08
C ALA A 135 -17.29 0.11 15.72
N THR A 136 -16.81 1.30 15.37
CA THR A 136 -17.67 2.42 14.96
C THR A 136 -17.80 2.56 13.44
N ARG A 137 -16.97 1.87 12.66
CA ARG A 137 -16.84 1.97 11.19
C ARG A 137 -16.58 3.41 10.74
N ARG A 138 -15.68 4.09 11.45
CA ARG A 138 -15.37 5.50 11.20
C ARG A 138 -13.88 5.74 11.11
N PHE A 139 -13.53 6.70 10.28
CA PHE A 139 -12.20 7.29 10.24
C PHE A 139 -12.14 8.52 11.16
N THR A 140 -11.06 8.62 11.93
CA THR A 140 -10.78 9.76 12.82
C THR A 140 -9.36 10.25 12.58
N PRO A 141 -9.14 11.56 12.34
CA PRO A 141 -7.78 12.11 12.22
C PRO A 141 -6.95 11.83 13.48
N THR A 142 -5.66 11.51 13.29
CA THR A 142 -4.68 11.34 14.38
C THR A 142 -3.53 12.33 14.19
N GLY A 143 -2.38 12.07 14.81
CA GLY A 143 -1.12 12.78 14.53
C GLY A 143 -0.77 12.81 13.05
N ARG A 144 0.29 13.56 12.74
CA ARG A 144 0.79 13.71 11.37
C ARG A 144 2.29 13.54 11.33
N MET A 145 2.77 13.01 10.21
CA MET A 145 4.20 12.96 9.89
C MET A 145 4.81 14.37 9.83
N ALA A 146 6.11 14.45 10.08
CA ALA A 146 6.90 15.66 9.87
C ALA A 146 7.00 15.97 8.37
N LEU A 147 7.24 14.95 7.55
CA LEU A 147 7.34 15.07 6.10
C LEU A 147 6.08 14.54 5.40
N ARG A 148 5.78 15.15 4.25
CA ARG A 148 4.75 14.64 3.35
C ARG A 148 5.35 13.51 2.53
N ARG A 149 4.65 12.38 2.41
CA ARG A 149 5.13 11.23 1.64
C ARG A 149 4.00 10.41 1.04
N ALA A 150 4.26 9.85 -0.12
CA ALA A 150 3.42 8.87 -0.82
C ALA A 150 4.29 7.71 -1.33
N GLY A 151 3.72 6.52 -1.57
CA GLY A 151 4.49 5.36 -2.04
C GLY A 151 5.59 4.90 -1.06
N HIS A 152 5.39 5.20 0.22
CA HIS A 152 6.24 4.77 1.32
C HIS A 152 5.76 3.41 1.83
N GLU A 153 6.63 2.68 2.53
CA GLU A 153 6.25 1.46 3.22
C GLU A 153 5.92 1.75 4.70
N ALA A 154 5.03 0.94 5.27
CA ALA A 154 4.69 1.02 6.69
C ALA A 154 4.58 -0.35 7.35
N VAL A 155 5.35 -0.56 8.43
CA VAL A 155 5.50 -1.84 9.12
C VAL A 155 5.14 -1.67 10.59
N ARG A 156 4.15 -2.43 11.07
CA ARG A 156 3.88 -2.53 12.52
C ARG A 156 4.98 -3.35 13.18
N LEU A 157 5.64 -2.77 14.17
CA LEU A 157 6.68 -3.39 14.98
C LEU A 157 6.08 -4.26 16.09
N GLU A 158 6.89 -5.10 16.73
CA GLU A 158 6.47 -6.00 17.80
C GLU A 158 5.91 -5.27 19.02
N ASP A 159 6.43 -4.07 19.32
CA ASP A 159 5.96 -3.22 20.42
C ASP A 159 4.66 -2.45 20.11
N GLY A 160 4.15 -2.59 18.89
CA GLY A 160 2.92 -1.97 18.42
C GLY A 160 3.09 -0.62 17.74
N ARG A 161 4.27 -0.01 17.76
CA ARG A 161 4.56 1.20 16.95
C ARG A 161 4.55 0.85 15.47
N VAL A 162 4.41 1.86 14.61
CA VAL A 162 4.48 1.68 13.15
C VAL A 162 5.68 2.44 12.62
N LEU A 163 6.59 1.75 11.94
CA LEU A 163 7.65 2.37 11.15
C LEU A 163 7.10 2.78 9.80
N ILE A 164 7.37 4.02 9.39
CA ILE A 164 7.03 4.58 8.09
C ILE A 164 8.33 4.99 7.41
N VAL A 165 8.63 4.42 6.24
CA VAL A 165 9.96 4.54 5.63
C VAL A 165 9.90 4.90 4.14
N GLY A 166 10.75 5.84 3.74
CA GLY A 166 10.96 6.26 2.36
C GLY A 166 9.75 6.87 1.67
N GLY A 167 9.63 6.60 0.37
CA GLY A 167 8.60 7.13 -0.51
C GLY A 167 8.99 8.47 -1.14
N VAL A 168 8.00 9.23 -1.58
CA VAL A 168 8.19 10.48 -2.33
C VAL A 168 7.44 11.64 -1.72
N GLY A 169 8.15 12.76 -1.54
CA GLY A 169 7.66 14.03 -1.06
C GLY A 169 7.33 15.04 -2.17
N PRO A 170 7.09 16.31 -1.80
CA PRO A 170 6.74 17.37 -2.74
C PRO A 170 7.76 17.52 -3.87
N GLY A 171 7.28 17.81 -5.09
CA GLY A 171 8.15 17.95 -6.26
C GLY A 171 8.79 16.64 -6.73
N PHE A 172 8.25 15.49 -6.32
CA PHE A 172 8.80 14.17 -6.59
C PHE A 172 10.20 13.93 -5.99
N ALA A 173 10.46 14.55 -4.84
CA ALA A 173 11.68 14.30 -4.07
C ALA A 173 11.61 12.93 -3.39
N PHE A 174 12.48 12.00 -3.78
CA PHE A 174 12.64 10.70 -3.11
C PHE A 174 13.15 10.91 -1.68
N LEU A 175 12.66 10.11 -0.74
CA LEU A 175 12.97 10.24 0.67
C LEU A 175 13.76 9.02 1.16
N GLU A 176 14.83 9.30 1.91
CA GLU A 176 15.60 8.35 2.72
C GLU A 176 15.09 8.29 4.16
N THR A 177 14.25 9.26 4.55
CA THR A 177 13.82 9.44 5.92
C THR A 177 12.80 8.39 6.38
N ALA A 178 12.82 8.10 7.68
CA ALA A 178 11.82 7.28 8.34
C ALA A 178 11.26 7.96 9.60
N GLU A 179 10.04 7.59 9.96
CA GLU A 179 9.31 8.08 11.14
C GLU A 179 8.63 6.92 11.85
N LEU A 180 8.48 7.01 13.17
CA LEU A 180 7.68 6.09 13.97
C LEU A 180 6.37 6.77 14.37
N TYR A 181 5.25 6.09 14.18
CA TYR A 181 3.99 6.39 14.84
C TYR A 181 3.83 5.57 16.10
N ASP A 182 3.56 6.25 17.22
CA ASP A 182 3.21 5.62 18.50
C ASP A 182 1.69 5.71 18.75
N PRO A 183 0.96 4.58 18.69
CA PRO A 183 -0.50 4.57 18.91
C PRO A 183 -0.89 4.91 20.36
N ARG A 184 0.04 4.88 21.33
CA ARG A 184 -0.26 5.27 22.71
C ARG A 184 -0.37 6.78 22.90
N THR A 185 0.29 7.53 22.03
CA THR A 185 0.38 8.99 22.14
C THR A 185 -0.18 9.71 20.92
N ASP A 186 -0.53 8.99 19.85
CA ASP A 186 -0.95 9.53 18.57
C ASP A 186 0.11 10.47 17.95
N ARG A 187 1.39 10.16 18.15
CA ARG A 187 2.50 11.01 17.70
C ARG A 187 3.41 10.31 16.72
N PHE A 188 3.91 11.11 15.79
CA PHE A 188 5.01 10.75 14.90
C PHE A 188 6.32 11.32 15.44
N SER A 189 7.41 10.55 15.33
CA SER A 189 8.77 10.97 15.66
C SER A 189 9.75 10.49 14.60
N ALA A 190 10.65 11.35 14.16
CA ALA A 190 11.72 10.98 13.25
C ALA A 190 12.66 9.95 13.88
N VAL A 191 13.17 9.02 13.07
CA VAL A 191 14.18 8.03 13.46
C VAL A 191 15.33 8.02 12.44
N GLY A 192 16.25 7.07 12.56
CA GLY A 192 17.34 6.88 11.60
C GLY A 192 16.85 6.82 10.15
N THR A 193 17.70 7.26 9.23
CA THR A 193 17.41 7.31 7.79
C THR A 193 18.05 6.12 7.07
N MET A 194 17.49 5.76 5.92
CA MET A 194 18.16 4.88 4.96
C MET A 194 19.41 5.54 4.39
N SER A 195 20.31 4.74 3.84
CA SER A 195 21.54 5.20 3.18
C SER A 195 21.29 5.87 1.83
N VAL A 196 20.16 5.54 1.20
CA VAL A 196 19.71 6.11 -0.07
C VAL A 196 18.23 6.48 -0.01
N PRO A 197 17.79 7.54 -0.70
CA PRO A 197 16.37 7.84 -0.86
C PRO A 197 15.74 6.84 -1.82
N GLN A 198 14.52 6.39 -1.57
CA GLN A 198 13.89 5.37 -2.42
C GLN A 198 12.36 5.30 -2.28
N GLU A 199 11.70 5.01 -3.41
CA GLU A 199 10.29 4.55 -3.46
C GLU A 199 10.22 3.15 -4.06
N SER A 200 9.05 2.50 -4.00
CA SER A 200 8.83 1.14 -4.52
C SER A 200 9.78 0.07 -3.95
N HIS A 201 10.34 0.33 -2.76
CA HIS A 201 11.04 -0.67 -1.97
C HIS A 201 10.02 -1.50 -1.19
N THR A 202 10.44 -2.64 -0.64
CA THR A 202 9.63 -3.42 0.30
C THR A 202 10.23 -3.34 1.69
N ALA A 203 9.37 -3.40 2.71
CA ALA A 203 9.80 -3.46 4.11
C ALA A 203 9.11 -4.64 4.82
N THR A 204 9.90 -5.49 5.47
CA THR A 204 9.39 -6.71 6.11
C THR A 204 9.89 -6.78 7.55
N LEU A 205 8.98 -6.94 8.51
CA LEU A 205 9.33 -7.26 9.89
C LEU A 205 9.93 -8.68 9.95
N LEU A 206 11.12 -8.79 10.53
CA LEU A 206 11.83 -10.04 10.74
C LEU A 206 11.45 -10.67 12.09
N PRO A 207 11.66 -11.98 12.27
CA PRO A 207 11.37 -12.67 13.54
C PRO A 207 12.17 -12.19 14.76
N ASP A 208 13.23 -11.42 14.55
CA ASP A 208 14.05 -10.82 15.61
C ASP A 208 13.66 -9.36 15.93
N GLY A 209 12.53 -8.89 15.39
CA GLY A 209 11.98 -7.56 15.62
C GLY A 209 12.56 -6.46 14.73
N ARG A 210 13.62 -6.72 13.95
CA ARG A 210 14.17 -5.75 12.99
C ARG A 210 13.31 -5.65 11.75
N VAL A 211 13.45 -4.57 10.99
CA VAL A 211 12.78 -4.41 9.68
C VAL A 211 13.82 -4.44 8.56
N LEU A 212 13.67 -5.39 7.65
CA LEU A 212 14.44 -5.44 6.40
C LEU A 212 13.78 -4.56 5.36
N VAL A 213 14.51 -3.56 4.88
CA VAL A 213 14.12 -2.73 3.75
C VAL A 213 14.94 -3.15 2.54
N SER A 214 14.31 -3.45 1.40
CA SER A 214 15.04 -3.95 0.22
C SER A 214 14.55 -3.37 -1.10
N GLY A 215 15.51 -3.13 -2.00
CA GLY A 215 15.24 -2.69 -3.37
C GLY A 215 14.73 -1.25 -3.46
N GLY A 216 13.82 -1.02 -4.40
CA GLY A 216 13.30 0.31 -4.74
C GLY A 216 14.16 1.05 -5.75
N HIS A 217 13.82 2.32 -5.97
CA HIS A 217 14.48 3.13 -6.99
C HIS A 217 14.39 4.63 -6.72
N VAL A 218 15.19 5.37 -7.47
CA VAL A 218 15.02 6.80 -7.73
C VAL A 218 14.90 7.07 -9.22
N GLY A 219 14.47 8.29 -9.55
CA GLY A 219 14.33 8.75 -10.93
C GLY A 219 13.03 8.28 -11.59
N ARG A 220 12.86 8.67 -12.85
CA ARG A 220 11.68 8.38 -13.67
C ARG A 220 12.10 8.08 -15.09
N GLU A 221 11.34 7.21 -15.74
CA GLU A 221 11.48 6.90 -17.17
C GLU A 221 12.95 6.61 -17.53
N ASP A 222 13.57 7.47 -18.33
CA ASP A 222 14.92 7.27 -18.87
C ASP A 222 16.06 7.47 -17.84
N ASN A 223 15.76 7.95 -16.63
CA ASN A 223 16.76 8.16 -15.57
C ASN A 223 16.47 7.30 -14.32
N LEU A 224 15.85 6.13 -14.52
CA LEU A 224 15.56 5.19 -13.44
C LEU A 224 16.86 4.55 -12.91
N GLN A 225 17.11 4.68 -11.61
CA GLN A 225 18.17 3.97 -10.91
C GLN A 225 17.54 2.98 -9.93
N LEU A 226 17.63 1.69 -10.27
CA LEU A 226 17.19 0.59 -9.41
C LEU A 226 18.26 0.26 -8.38
N TYR A 227 17.83 -0.05 -7.16
CA TYR A 227 18.72 -0.48 -6.10
C TYR A 227 18.68 -2.00 -5.89
N ALA A 228 19.85 -2.57 -5.70
CA ALA A 228 20.03 -3.93 -5.16
C ALA A 228 20.37 -3.90 -3.65
N SER A 229 20.33 -2.72 -3.02
CA SER A 229 20.62 -2.56 -1.61
C SER A 229 19.54 -3.18 -0.74
N ALA A 230 19.98 -3.61 0.44
CA ALA A 230 19.12 -4.02 1.53
C ALA A 230 19.66 -3.40 2.81
N GLU A 231 18.77 -2.87 3.64
CA GLU A 231 19.09 -2.17 4.88
C GLU A 231 18.25 -2.72 6.02
N LEU A 232 18.76 -2.62 7.25
CA LEU A 232 18.08 -3.07 8.46
C LEU A 232 17.79 -1.88 9.36
N TYR A 233 16.52 -1.71 9.70
CA TYR A 233 16.12 -0.86 10.81
C TYR A 233 16.07 -1.69 12.10
N ASP A 234 16.78 -1.24 13.13
CA ASP A 234 16.78 -1.86 14.45
C ASP A 234 15.99 -0.97 15.43
N PRO A 235 14.85 -1.43 15.98
CA PRO A 235 14.03 -0.63 16.89
C PRO A 235 14.61 -0.48 18.31
N ALA A 236 15.69 -1.20 18.63
CA ALA A 236 16.30 -1.21 19.96
C ALA A 236 17.34 -0.09 20.19
N PHE A 237 17.67 0.71 19.16
CA PHE A 237 18.71 1.74 19.22
C PHE A 237 18.24 3.12 18.72
#